data_AF-A0A6J7KA67-F1
#
_entry.id   AF-A0A6J7KA67-F1
#
_cell.length_a   1.000
_cell.length_b   1.000
_cell.length_c   1.000
_cell.angle_alpha   90.00
_cell.angle_beta   90.00
_cell.angle_gamma   90.00
#
_symmetry.space_group_name_H-M   'P 1'
#
loop_
_entity.id
_entity.type
_entity.pdbx_description
1 polymer ?
#
loop_
_entity_poly.entity_id
_entity_poly.type
_entity_poly.pdbx_seq_one_letter_code
_entity_poly.pdbx_strand_id
1 'polypeptide(L)'
;MKRRLKLNAVILKKAIVVVSVLMLSSASLVIAVSPAQATGSPRKILTGWIPYYGMKTALPSAIANGDLIKEVMPFWYTLKSEKLITDLYSPANPSVPMAIPLASMHDSGFTIIPTITDGTDKMVLANLIANPTTRTQTVATITNLVMTNNFDGIDLDFEGFAFVDANTTWTTTQPNWVAFVQELSTALHSRNKLLSITTPVLFDPTSGKKGYYLYDWASISSMIDRLRIMTYDFSTTTPGPIGPITWAEQSLQYAVKVVAASKVYLGVAGYGRDWVTKVIGICPEQYIKAISPTAKAATFVMRDATSLITSYGAQPLYVDANAEVTFSYDKVYSGLNSSGLATSCTASRVAWYQDSRSYAARAALVAKYHIGGITAWTLGMEDTTATDALRQVAQSIAPDQVVSTLSVEPVVDQNGIAFGTPVTVKGELRLADKTPVAGLAVRLESKAPGETTWRELLKTATDASGVLSAQLLVGSTSSLRISTEGTWDKSASQSPEVNISLNRRISITAPTSVSAGSKFSITGIVQPHQAGVGVLLERFSKGGWVTTGQPFVTDQSGGFNIEGIEKSRGLLRLRVSVVSDSKFSAIKSPIFSIVVR
;
A
#
# COMPACT_ATOMS: atom_id res chain seq x y z
N MET A 1 42.14 -41.25 24.54
CA MET A 1 43.34 -41.33 25.41
C MET A 1 44.55 -40.84 24.62
N LYS A 2 45.56 -40.24 25.27
CA LYS A 2 46.92 -39.85 24.76
C LYS A 2 47.46 -40.84 23.67
N ARG A 3 48.24 -40.51 22.63
CA ARG A 3 49.30 -39.47 22.39
C ARG A 3 49.72 -39.53 20.88
N ARG A 4 50.24 -38.45 20.23
CA ARG A 4 51.67 -38.18 19.82
C ARG A 4 52.38 -39.34 19.03
N LEU A 5 53.26 -39.17 18.02
CA LEU A 5 54.16 -38.06 17.59
C LEU A 5 54.77 -38.33 16.17
N LYS A 6 55.20 -37.28 15.41
CA LYS A 6 56.46 -37.03 14.61
C LYS A 6 57.35 -38.23 14.07
N LEU A 7 58.24 -38.15 13.06
CA LEU A 7 58.92 -37.08 12.27
C LEU A 7 59.70 -37.62 11.02
N ASN A 8 60.23 -36.70 10.17
CA ASN A 8 61.40 -36.80 9.23
C ASN A 8 61.31 -37.72 7.99
N ALA A 9 61.75 -37.41 6.75
CA ALA A 9 62.67 -36.42 6.10
C ALA A 9 64.05 -36.97 5.67
N VAL A 10 64.49 -36.62 4.44
CA VAL A 10 65.86 -36.61 3.79
C VAL A 10 65.71 -36.90 2.26
N ILE A 11 66.16 -36.15 1.22
CA ILE A 11 67.28 -35.22 0.91
C ILE A 11 68.49 -35.99 0.27
N LEU A 12 69.08 -35.72 -0.92
CA LEU A 12 69.18 -34.57 -1.87
C LEU A 12 69.64 -35.03 -3.29
N LYS A 13 69.66 -34.13 -4.31
CA LYS A 13 70.53 -34.04 -5.54
C LYS A 13 69.85 -34.36 -6.90
N LYS A 14 70.11 -33.67 -8.02
CA LYS A 14 71.19 -32.71 -8.43
C LYS A 14 70.62 -31.41 -9.06
N ALA A 15 71.46 -30.37 -9.16
CA ALA A 15 71.16 -29.08 -9.80
C ALA A 15 71.86 -28.92 -11.17
N ILE A 16 71.38 -27.98 -12.01
CA ILE A 16 72.18 -27.15 -12.94
C ILE A 16 71.35 -25.93 -13.42
N VAL A 17 71.87 -24.74 -13.09
CA VAL A 17 72.03 -23.49 -13.89
C VAL A 17 70.89 -22.96 -14.79
N VAL A 18 70.45 -21.73 -14.52
CA VAL A 18 70.56 -20.48 -15.34
C VAL A 18 69.75 -19.38 -14.64
N VAL A 19 70.34 -18.22 -14.37
CA VAL A 19 69.61 -17.02 -13.94
C VAL A 19 69.43 -16.11 -15.14
N SER A 20 68.18 -15.99 -15.61
CA SER A 20 67.77 -14.98 -16.60
C SER A 20 66.56 -14.24 -16.04
N VAL A 21 66.70 -12.92 -15.89
CA VAL A 21 65.61 -12.04 -15.43
C VAL A 21 64.55 -11.95 -16.51
N LEU A 22 63.33 -12.38 -16.22
CA LEU A 22 62.15 -12.09 -17.02
C LEU A 22 61.20 -11.21 -16.21
N MET A 23 60.91 -10.01 -16.71
CA MET A 23 59.79 -9.22 -16.19
C MET A 23 58.49 -9.95 -16.52
N LEU A 24 57.78 -10.45 -15.52
CA LEU A 24 56.37 -10.79 -15.70
C LEU A 24 55.55 -9.52 -15.62
N SER A 25 55.07 -9.07 -16.77
CA SER A 25 53.96 -8.12 -16.84
C SER A 25 52.71 -8.76 -16.24
N SER A 26 52.38 -8.41 -15.00
CA SER A 26 51.12 -8.75 -14.37
C SER A 26 49.98 -8.02 -15.07
N ALA A 27 49.43 -8.63 -16.12
CA ALA A 27 48.19 -8.20 -16.75
C ALA A 27 47.04 -8.44 -15.77
N SER A 28 46.76 -7.44 -14.93
CA SER A 28 45.60 -7.43 -14.06
C SER A 28 44.34 -7.52 -14.92
N LEU A 29 43.72 -8.69 -14.93
CA LEU A 29 42.42 -8.88 -15.54
C LEU A 29 41.39 -8.14 -14.68
N VAL A 30 41.20 -6.85 -14.97
CA VAL A 30 40.13 -6.05 -14.37
C VAL A 30 38.82 -6.59 -14.91
N ILE A 31 38.25 -7.55 -14.16
CA ILE A 31 36.83 -7.88 -14.29
C ILE A 31 36.11 -6.59 -13.95
N ALA A 32 35.56 -5.93 -14.98
CA ALA A 32 34.63 -4.84 -14.82
C ALA A 32 33.36 -5.42 -14.19
N VAL A 33 33.36 -5.51 -12.86
CA VAL A 33 32.13 -5.66 -12.08
C VAL A 33 31.34 -4.40 -12.37
N SER A 34 30.36 -4.51 -13.28
CA SER A 34 29.34 -3.47 -13.45
C SER A 34 28.89 -3.04 -12.06
N PRO A 35 28.84 -1.73 -11.75
CA PRO A 35 28.39 -1.30 -10.45
C PRO A 35 27.03 -1.92 -10.22
N ALA A 36 26.89 -2.67 -9.12
CA ALA A 36 25.60 -3.24 -8.75
C ALA A 36 24.61 -2.08 -8.75
N GLN A 37 23.63 -2.12 -9.67
CA GLN A 37 22.55 -1.16 -9.67
C GLN A 37 21.99 -1.20 -8.24
N ALA A 38 21.89 -0.03 -7.60
CA ALA A 38 21.23 0.05 -6.31
C ALA A 38 19.83 -0.48 -6.52
N THR A 39 19.57 -1.71 -6.08
CA THR A 39 18.34 -2.42 -6.43
C THR A 39 17.20 -1.68 -5.75
N GLY A 40 16.45 -0.92 -6.54
CA GLY A 40 15.29 -0.19 -6.05
C GLY A 40 14.35 -1.15 -5.32
N SER A 41 13.66 -0.64 -4.29
CA SER A 41 12.66 -1.42 -3.58
C SER A 41 11.72 -2.09 -4.59
N PRO A 42 11.41 -3.39 -4.43
CA PRO A 42 10.58 -4.10 -5.39
C PRO A 42 9.26 -3.37 -5.58
N ARG A 43 8.75 -3.40 -6.81
CA ARG A 43 7.41 -2.90 -7.07
C ARG A 43 6.39 -3.73 -6.29
N LYS A 44 5.46 -3.07 -5.60
CA LYS A 44 4.33 -3.73 -4.95
C LYS A 44 3.32 -4.25 -5.98
N ILE A 45 3.58 -5.44 -6.53
CA ILE A 45 2.76 -6.12 -7.57
C ILE A 45 1.88 -7.25 -7.04
N LEU A 46 1.97 -7.58 -5.75
CA LEU A 46 1.17 -8.65 -5.14
C LEU A 46 0.02 -8.06 -4.32
N THR A 47 -1.13 -8.69 -4.43
CA THR A 47 -2.24 -8.59 -3.49
C THR A 47 -2.79 -9.99 -3.25
N GLY A 48 -3.74 -10.17 -2.34
CA GLY A 48 -4.33 -11.47 -2.09
C GLY A 48 -5.23 -11.51 -0.87
N TRP A 49 -5.97 -12.61 -0.76
CA TRP A 49 -6.99 -12.78 0.26
C TRP A 49 -6.41 -13.32 1.56
N ILE A 50 -6.90 -12.79 2.68
CA ILE A 50 -6.61 -13.23 4.05
C ILE A 50 -7.89 -13.84 4.63
N PRO A 51 -8.15 -15.14 4.41
CA PRO A 51 -9.39 -15.77 4.86
C PRO A 51 -9.46 -15.92 6.38
N TYR A 52 -10.68 -15.82 6.92
CA TYR A 52 -10.94 -15.96 8.37
C TYR A 52 -10.44 -17.29 8.95
N TYR A 53 -10.45 -18.36 8.15
CA TYR A 53 -9.97 -19.69 8.52
C TYR A 53 -8.44 -19.85 8.36
N GLY A 54 -7.76 -18.93 7.66
CA GLY A 54 -6.34 -18.98 7.35
C GLY A 54 -5.47 -17.97 8.11
N MET A 55 -6.02 -17.26 9.09
CA MET A 55 -5.35 -16.15 9.80
C MET A 55 -3.96 -16.47 10.34
N LYS A 56 -3.73 -17.72 10.78
CA LYS A 56 -2.43 -18.19 11.31
C LYS A 56 -1.31 -18.29 10.27
N THR A 57 -1.62 -18.27 8.97
CA THR A 57 -0.65 -18.36 7.89
C THR A 57 -0.74 -17.19 6.91
N ALA A 58 -1.95 -16.74 6.60
CA ALA A 58 -2.19 -15.70 5.60
C ALA A 58 -1.69 -14.31 6.04
N LEU A 59 -2.04 -13.87 7.26
CA LEU A 59 -1.60 -12.57 7.76
C LEU A 59 -0.06 -12.53 8.00
N PRO A 60 0.58 -13.54 8.61
CA PRO A 60 2.04 -13.59 8.66
C PRO A 60 2.72 -13.58 7.29
N SER A 61 2.21 -14.31 6.29
CA SER A 61 2.77 -14.27 4.93
C SER A 61 2.63 -12.88 4.29
N ALA A 62 1.47 -12.23 4.47
CA ALA A 62 1.23 -10.87 3.99
C ALA A 62 2.24 -9.88 4.58
N ILE A 63 2.43 -9.89 5.90
CA ILE A 63 3.37 -9.00 6.61
C ILE A 63 4.81 -9.29 6.16
N ALA A 64 5.21 -10.56 6.08
CA ALA A 64 6.55 -10.96 5.63
C ALA A 64 6.86 -10.54 4.18
N ASN A 65 5.84 -10.33 3.35
CA ASN A 65 5.94 -9.89 1.96
C ASN A 65 5.42 -8.44 1.76
N GLY A 66 5.45 -7.62 2.81
CA GLY A 66 4.94 -6.25 2.80
C GLY A 66 5.66 -5.28 1.86
N ASP A 67 6.79 -5.67 1.27
CA ASP A 67 7.49 -4.95 0.20
C ASP A 67 6.99 -5.33 -1.22
N LEU A 68 6.32 -6.47 -1.38
CA LEU A 68 5.54 -6.83 -2.59
C LEU A 68 4.06 -6.46 -2.48
N ILE A 69 3.54 -6.34 -1.25
CA ILE A 69 2.12 -6.18 -1.00
C ILE A 69 1.77 -4.73 -0.67
N LYS A 70 0.84 -4.15 -1.45
CA LYS A 70 0.23 -2.84 -1.16
C LYS A 70 -1.12 -2.96 -0.48
N GLU A 71 -1.93 -3.91 -0.94
CA GLU A 71 -3.32 -4.05 -0.55
C GLU A 71 -3.66 -5.51 -0.25
N VAL A 72 -4.51 -5.73 0.75
CA VAL A 72 -4.92 -7.06 1.22
C VAL A 72 -6.44 -7.12 1.33
N MET A 73 -7.01 -8.30 1.09
CA MET A 73 -8.45 -8.51 1.16
C MET A 73 -8.81 -9.50 2.28
N PRO A 74 -9.17 -9.02 3.48
CA PRO A 74 -9.80 -9.85 4.48
C PRO A 74 -11.07 -10.52 3.93
N PHE A 75 -11.03 -11.83 3.70
CA PHE A 75 -12.14 -12.59 3.13
C PHE A 75 -13.06 -13.05 4.26
N TRP A 76 -13.82 -12.10 4.82
CA TRP A 76 -14.49 -12.25 6.13
C TRP A 76 -16.01 -12.06 6.09
N TYR A 77 -16.60 -11.62 4.97
CA TYR A 77 -18.01 -11.23 4.92
C TYR A 77 -18.82 -11.98 3.86
N THR A 78 -20.11 -12.18 4.13
CA THR A 78 -21.07 -12.67 3.15
C THR A 78 -22.37 -11.87 3.22
N LEU A 79 -22.88 -11.41 2.09
CA LEU A 79 -24.20 -10.78 1.98
C LEU A 79 -25.29 -11.87 2.10
N LYS A 80 -26.33 -11.60 2.90
CA LYS A 80 -27.50 -12.49 3.07
C LYS A 80 -28.82 -11.84 2.66
N SER A 81 -28.96 -10.53 2.86
CA SER A 81 -30.08 -9.73 2.39
C SER A 81 -29.68 -8.26 2.25
N GLU A 82 -30.58 -7.41 1.78
CA GLU A 82 -30.36 -5.96 1.66
C GLU A 82 -30.07 -5.23 2.99
N LYS A 83 -30.24 -5.93 4.12
CA LYS A 83 -30.01 -5.43 5.49
C LYS A 83 -29.04 -6.29 6.32
N LEU A 84 -28.58 -7.43 5.81
CA LEU A 84 -27.78 -8.39 6.58
C LEU A 84 -26.52 -8.82 5.84
N ILE A 85 -25.38 -8.52 6.46
CA ILE A 85 -24.07 -9.08 6.14
C ILE A 85 -23.64 -9.95 7.33
N THR A 86 -23.25 -11.19 7.09
CA THR A 86 -22.69 -12.07 8.12
C THR A 86 -21.19 -11.84 8.23
N ASP A 87 -20.71 -11.64 9.46
CA ASP A 87 -19.30 -11.74 9.83
C ASP A 87 -18.90 -13.21 10.02
N LEU A 88 -17.91 -13.66 9.27
CA LEU A 88 -17.31 -14.99 9.34
C LEU A 88 -16.03 -15.01 10.20
N TYR A 89 -15.43 -13.85 10.47
CA TYR A 89 -14.21 -13.72 11.26
C TYR A 89 -14.45 -14.02 12.73
N SER A 90 -15.35 -13.29 13.39
CA SER A 90 -15.51 -13.37 14.85
C SER A 90 -15.97 -14.77 15.33
N PRO A 91 -16.91 -15.47 14.65
CA PRO A 91 -17.29 -16.83 15.03
C PRO A 91 -16.16 -17.85 14.88
N ALA A 92 -15.26 -17.66 13.89
CA ALA A 92 -14.15 -18.57 13.63
C ALA A 92 -12.90 -18.27 14.49
N ASN A 93 -12.76 -17.03 14.97
CA ASN A 93 -11.62 -16.56 15.76
C ASN A 93 -12.06 -15.97 17.12
N PRO A 94 -12.87 -16.68 17.94
CA PRO A 94 -13.53 -16.10 19.12
C PRO A 94 -12.57 -15.59 20.21
N SER A 95 -11.30 -16.04 20.20
CA SER A 95 -10.26 -15.60 21.13
C SER A 95 -9.42 -14.42 20.63
N VAL A 96 -9.64 -13.93 19.41
CA VAL A 96 -8.88 -12.82 18.81
C VAL A 96 -9.88 -11.78 18.28
N PRO A 97 -10.09 -10.65 18.97
CA PRO A 97 -10.94 -9.59 18.47
C PRO A 97 -10.46 -9.05 17.12
N MET A 98 -11.38 -8.79 16.19
CA MET A 98 -11.10 -8.34 14.82
C MET A 98 -10.22 -7.07 14.74
N ALA A 99 -10.25 -6.22 15.77
CA ALA A 99 -9.37 -5.05 15.87
C ALA A 99 -7.87 -5.40 15.87
N ILE A 100 -7.47 -6.59 16.37
CA ILE A 100 -6.06 -7.00 16.47
C ILE A 100 -5.43 -7.25 15.09
N PRO A 101 -5.97 -8.10 14.20
CA PRO A 101 -5.42 -8.26 12.86
C PRO A 101 -5.58 -6.99 12.01
N LEU A 102 -6.64 -6.19 12.21
CA LEU A 102 -6.79 -4.92 11.48
C LEU A 102 -5.72 -3.90 11.87
N ALA A 103 -5.42 -3.75 13.18
CA ALA A 103 -4.26 -2.96 13.62
C ALA A 103 -2.96 -3.47 12.99
N SER A 104 -2.74 -4.79 13.02
CA SER A 104 -1.53 -5.41 12.41
C SER A 104 -1.39 -5.12 10.90
N MET A 105 -2.51 -5.08 10.16
CA MET A 105 -2.52 -4.74 8.74
C MET A 105 -2.27 -3.24 8.50
N HIS A 106 -2.86 -2.36 9.32
CA HIS A 106 -2.64 -0.91 9.25
C HIS A 106 -1.19 -0.54 9.63
N ASP A 107 -0.63 -1.14 10.69
CA ASP A 107 0.75 -0.95 11.13
C ASP A 107 1.76 -1.42 10.06
N SER A 108 1.37 -2.39 9.24
CA SER A 108 2.13 -2.85 8.06
C SER A 108 1.97 -1.96 6.83
N GLY A 109 1.17 -0.89 6.91
CA GLY A 109 0.93 0.06 5.83
C GLY A 109 0.10 -0.50 4.67
N PHE A 110 -0.75 -1.52 4.90
CA PHE A 110 -1.62 -2.07 3.88
C PHE A 110 -2.88 -1.23 3.68
N THR A 111 -3.30 -1.10 2.43
CA THR A 111 -4.68 -0.75 2.08
C THR A 111 -5.58 -1.97 2.34
N ILE A 112 -6.60 -1.83 3.18
CA ILE A 112 -7.46 -2.93 3.62
C ILE A 112 -8.81 -2.86 2.88
N ILE A 113 -9.01 -3.79 1.94
CA ILE A 113 -10.20 -3.86 1.07
C ILE A 113 -10.86 -5.24 1.29
N PRO A 114 -11.65 -5.44 2.36
CA PRO A 114 -12.23 -6.74 2.65
C PRO A 114 -13.21 -7.19 1.58
N THR A 115 -13.25 -8.50 1.37
CA THR A 115 -14.14 -9.14 0.40
C THR A 115 -15.48 -9.48 1.04
N ILE A 116 -16.56 -9.16 0.32
CA ILE A 116 -17.91 -9.63 0.59
C ILE A 116 -18.36 -10.57 -0.52
N THR A 117 -18.68 -11.80 -0.12
CA THR A 117 -19.25 -12.83 -1.00
C THR A 117 -20.78 -12.78 -1.02
N ASP A 118 -21.43 -13.43 -1.98
CA ASP A 118 -22.88 -13.62 -1.98
C ASP A 118 -23.31 -15.00 -1.47
N GLY A 119 -23.48 -15.10 -0.15
CA GLY A 119 -23.92 -16.32 0.51
C GLY A 119 -25.43 -16.56 0.41
N THR A 120 -26.07 -16.24 -0.72
CA THR A 120 -27.52 -16.26 -0.89
C THR A 120 -28.00 -17.46 -1.73
N ASP A 121 -29.26 -17.86 -1.54
CA ASP A 121 -29.90 -18.86 -2.40
C ASP A 121 -30.09 -18.34 -3.85
N LYS A 122 -30.37 -19.27 -4.76
CA LYS A 122 -30.60 -19.00 -6.18
C LYS A 122 -31.61 -17.86 -6.42
N MET A 123 -31.26 -16.94 -7.32
CA MET A 123 -31.95 -15.71 -7.69
C MET A 123 -32.13 -14.66 -6.58
N VAL A 124 -31.73 -14.92 -5.33
CA VAL A 124 -31.92 -13.95 -4.24
C VAL A 124 -31.13 -12.67 -4.51
N LEU A 125 -29.80 -12.76 -4.71
CA LEU A 125 -28.99 -11.59 -5.04
C LEU A 125 -29.50 -10.86 -6.30
N ALA A 126 -29.81 -11.60 -7.36
CA ALA A 126 -30.34 -11.03 -8.61
C ALA A 126 -31.61 -10.20 -8.38
N ASN A 127 -32.53 -10.69 -7.54
CA ASN A 127 -33.75 -9.97 -7.17
C ASN A 127 -33.47 -8.74 -6.27
N LEU A 128 -32.49 -8.84 -5.35
CA LEU A 128 -32.09 -7.71 -4.50
C LEU A 128 -31.57 -6.52 -5.33
N ILE A 129 -30.77 -6.77 -6.37
CA ILE A 129 -30.25 -5.70 -7.24
C ILE A 129 -31.25 -5.26 -8.32
N ALA A 130 -32.21 -6.11 -8.71
CA ALA A 130 -33.21 -5.75 -9.70
C ALA A 130 -34.20 -4.67 -9.21
N ASN A 131 -34.62 -4.73 -7.95
CA ASN A 131 -35.52 -3.73 -7.37
C ASN A 131 -34.72 -2.52 -6.84
N PRO A 132 -34.99 -1.27 -7.32
CA PRO A 132 -34.23 -0.08 -6.91
C PRO A 132 -34.20 0.18 -5.40
N THR A 133 -35.27 -0.16 -4.68
CA THR A 133 -35.38 0.03 -3.23
C THR A 133 -34.44 -0.91 -2.47
N THR A 134 -34.46 -2.21 -2.79
CA THR A 134 -33.57 -3.19 -2.15
C THR A 134 -32.12 -3.02 -2.61
N ARG A 135 -31.91 -2.55 -3.85
CA ARG A 135 -30.57 -2.20 -4.34
C ARG A 135 -29.96 -1.04 -3.54
N THR A 136 -30.71 0.06 -3.39
CA THR A 136 -30.30 1.21 -2.55
C THR A 136 -30.05 0.78 -1.09
N GLN A 137 -30.89 -0.08 -0.53
CA GLN A 137 -30.69 -0.62 0.83
C GLN A 137 -29.42 -1.48 0.93
N THR A 138 -29.16 -2.34 -0.05
CA THR A 138 -27.94 -3.15 -0.12
C THR A 138 -26.69 -2.28 -0.20
N VAL A 139 -26.71 -1.23 -1.04
CA VAL A 139 -25.65 -0.23 -1.15
C VAL A 139 -25.38 0.46 0.19
N ALA A 140 -26.43 0.89 0.89
CA ALA A 140 -26.31 1.51 2.20
C ALA A 140 -25.71 0.54 3.25
N THR A 141 -26.16 -0.71 3.27
CA THR A 141 -25.66 -1.76 4.19
C THR A 141 -24.18 -2.05 3.96
N ILE A 142 -23.72 -2.17 2.71
CA ILE A 142 -22.29 -2.36 2.38
C ILE A 142 -21.48 -1.10 2.73
N THR A 143 -21.97 0.09 2.39
CA THR A 143 -21.29 1.36 2.73
C THR A 143 -21.14 1.52 4.24
N ASN A 144 -22.15 1.14 5.02
CA ASN A 144 -22.11 1.18 6.48
C ASN A 144 -21.07 0.20 7.06
N LEU A 145 -20.88 -0.99 6.47
CA LEU A 145 -19.82 -1.93 6.86
C LEU A 145 -18.44 -1.30 6.69
N VAL A 146 -18.18 -0.70 5.52
CA VAL A 146 -16.90 -0.02 5.19
C VAL A 146 -16.61 1.11 6.17
N MET A 147 -17.62 1.95 6.45
CA MET A 147 -17.44 3.10 7.34
C MET A 147 -17.30 2.71 8.81
N THR A 148 -18.08 1.73 9.29
CA THR A 148 -18.05 1.28 10.71
C THR A 148 -16.69 0.76 11.12
N ASN A 149 -16.00 0.05 10.22
CA ASN A 149 -14.72 -0.61 10.49
C ASN A 149 -13.51 0.16 9.93
N ASN A 150 -13.73 1.36 9.39
CA ASN A 150 -12.73 2.18 8.72
C ASN A 150 -11.91 1.45 7.63
N PHE A 151 -12.54 0.55 6.87
CA PHE A 151 -11.89 -0.09 5.72
C PHE A 151 -11.61 0.94 4.61
N ASP A 152 -10.58 0.71 3.80
CA ASP A 152 -10.24 1.60 2.68
C ASP A 152 -11.18 1.44 1.49
N GLY A 153 -11.94 0.33 1.45
CA GLY A 153 -12.93 0.05 0.43
C GLY A 153 -13.69 -1.25 0.71
N ILE A 154 -14.30 -1.80 -0.34
CA ILE A 154 -14.89 -3.15 -0.35
C ILE A 154 -14.52 -3.87 -1.66
N ASP A 155 -14.35 -5.18 -1.60
CA ASP A 155 -14.22 -6.06 -2.76
C ASP A 155 -15.49 -6.90 -2.92
N LEU A 156 -16.18 -6.75 -4.04
CA LEU A 156 -17.37 -7.54 -4.37
C LEU A 156 -16.96 -8.85 -5.04
N ASP A 157 -17.21 -9.97 -4.39
CA ASP A 157 -16.98 -11.31 -4.92
C ASP A 157 -18.32 -12.05 -5.05
N PHE A 158 -19.15 -11.51 -5.94
CA PHE A 158 -20.53 -11.96 -6.15
C PHE A 158 -20.56 -13.02 -7.26
N GLU A 159 -20.26 -14.25 -6.86
CA GLU A 159 -20.10 -15.44 -7.70
C GLU A 159 -21.41 -16.20 -7.97
N GLY A 160 -22.44 -16.05 -7.14
CA GLY A 160 -23.69 -16.82 -7.25
C GLY A 160 -24.42 -16.60 -8.58
N PHE A 161 -24.30 -15.42 -9.19
CA PHE A 161 -24.82 -15.20 -10.54
C PHE A 161 -24.18 -16.13 -11.59
N ALA A 162 -22.91 -16.46 -11.42
CA ALA A 162 -22.11 -17.24 -12.35
C ALA A 162 -22.24 -18.76 -12.14
N PHE A 163 -22.44 -19.21 -10.90
CA PHE A 163 -22.37 -20.62 -10.52
C PHE A 163 -23.60 -21.19 -9.79
N VAL A 164 -24.54 -20.36 -9.35
CA VAL A 164 -25.80 -20.78 -8.68
C VAL A 164 -27.02 -20.47 -9.57
N ASP A 165 -27.03 -19.28 -10.19
CA ASP A 165 -28.06 -18.88 -11.14
C ASP A 165 -27.89 -19.54 -12.52
N ALA A 166 -28.98 -19.58 -13.29
CA ALA A 166 -28.92 -20.10 -14.65
C ALA A 166 -28.43 -19.00 -15.60
N ASN A 167 -27.51 -19.31 -16.51
CA ASN A 167 -26.99 -18.33 -17.48
C ASN A 167 -28.06 -17.69 -18.40
N THR A 168 -29.25 -18.27 -18.49
CA THR A 168 -30.42 -17.69 -19.14
C THR A 168 -30.94 -16.42 -18.46
N THR A 169 -30.57 -16.14 -17.20
CA THR A 169 -30.95 -14.91 -16.48
C THR A 169 -29.93 -13.79 -16.67
N TRP A 170 -28.77 -14.05 -17.28
CA TRP A 170 -27.69 -13.05 -17.35
C TRP A 170 -28.10 -11.80 -18.15
N THR A 171 -28.89 -11.94 -19.21
CA THR A 171 -29.38 -10.80 -20.00
C THR A 171 -30.26 -9.85 -19.20
N THR A 172 -31.03 -10.34 -18.21
CA THR A 172 -31.85 -9.50 -17.33
C THR A 172 -31.12 -9.04 -16.09
N THR A 173 -30.15 -9.81 -15.58
CA THR A 173 -29.35 -9.45 -14.41
C THR A 173 -28.24 -8.44 -14.73
N GLN A 174 -27.63 -8.48 -15.91
CA GLN A 174 -26.53 -7.59 -16.34
C GLN A 174 -26.84 -6.08 -16.15
N PRO A 175 -27.95 -5.51 -16.66
CA PRO A 175 -28.23 -4.08 -16.47
C PRO A 175 -28.46 -3.72 -15.00
N ASN A 176 -29.00 -4.65 -14.19
CA ASN A 176 -29.19 -4.45 -12.75
C ASN A 176 -27.85 -4.51 -11.98
N TRP A 177 -26.91 -5.34 -12.44
CA TRP A 177 -25.55 -5.40 -11.93
C TRP A 177 -24.81 -4.08 -12.17
N VAL A 178 -24.85 -3.57 -13.41
CA VAL A 178 -24.25 -2.26 -13.75
C VAL A 178 -24.87 -1.14 -12.92
N ALA A 179 -26.21 -1.11 -12.73
CA ALA A 179 -26.88 -0.14 -11.88
C ALA A 179 -26.44 -0.24 -10.40
N PHE A 180 -26.25 -1.45 -9.86
CA PHE A 180 -25.78 -1.67 -8.50
C PHE A 180 -24.33 -1.22 -8.30
N VAL A 181 -23.45 -1.54 -9.25
CA VAL A 181 -22.05 -1.09 -9.23
C VAL A 181 -21.98 0.45 -9.31
N GLN A 182 -22.82 1.09 -10.13
CA GLN A 182 -22.89 2.56 -10.22
C GLN A 182 -23.38 3.21 -8.91
N GLU A 183 -24.44 2.69 -8.28
CA GLU A 183 -24.95 3.21 -7.00
C GLU A 183 -23.93 3.02 -5.87
N LEU A 184 -23.27 1.86 -5.79
CA LEU A 184 -22.25 1.57 -4.77
C LEU A 184 -20.97 2.41 -4.98
N SER A 185 -20.50 2.52 -6.22
CA SER A 185 -19.38 3.37 -6.61
C SER A 185 -19.57 4.81 -6.11
N THR A 186 -20.70 5.43 -6.44
CA THR A 186 -21.06 6.79 -5.98
C THR A 186 -21.09 6.89 -4.44
N ALA A 187 -21.64 5.89 -3.75
CA ALA A 187 -21.72 5.88 -2.29
C ALA A 187 -20.34 5.77 -1.60
N LEU A 188 -19.40 5.03 -2.20
CA LEU A 188 -18.03 4.84 -1.67
C LEU A 188 -17.10 6.00 -2.06
N HIS A 189 -17.09 6.42 -3.32
CA HIS A 189 -16.23 7.51 -3.81
C HIS A 189 -16.56 8.86 -3.15
N SER A 190 -17.83 9.13 -2.85
CA SER A 190 -18.24 10.31 -2.06
C SER A 190 -17.70 10.32 -0.62
N ARG A 191 -17.13 9.21 -0.15
CA ARG A 191 -16.48 9.04 1.16
C ARG A 191 -14.98 8.72 1.04
N ASN A 192 -14.40 8.89 -0.15
CA ASN A 192 -13.01 8.54 -0.47
C ASN A 192 -12.68 7.07 -0.13
N LYS A 193 -13.60 6.15 -0.43
CA LYS A 193 -13.45 4.69 -0.27
C LYS A 193 -13.44 3.99 -1.64
N LEU A 194 -12.65 2.93 -1.75
CA LEU A 194 -12.42 2.18 -2.99
C LEU A 194 -13.52 1.14 -3.26
N LEU A 195 -13.81 0.88 -4.53
CA LEU A 195 -14.62 -0.25 -4.99
C LEU A 195 -13.77 -1.22 -5.82
N SER A 196 -13.59 -2.43 -5.31
CA SER A 196 -13.02 -3.56 -6.04
C SER A 196 -14.12 -4.54 -6.45
N ILE A 197 -13.91 -5.21 -7.57
CA ILE A 197 -14.76 -6.30 -8.02
C ILE A 197 -13.88 -7.49 -8.41
N THR A 198 -14.20 -8.65 -7.86
CA THR A 198 -13.65 -9.95 -8.23
C THR A 198 -14.63 -10.66 -9.16
N THR A 199 -14.15 -11.18 -10.29
CA THR A 199 -15.01 -11.89 -11.26
C THR A 199 -14.31 -13.12 -11.86
N PRO A 200 -15.08 -14.12 -12.32
CA PRO A 200 -14.61 -15.09 -13.31
C PRO A 200 -14.10 -14.43 -14.60
N VAL A 201 -13.44 -15.21 -15.46
CA VAL A 201 -12.87 -14.74 -16.74
C VAL A 201 -13.92 -14.27 -17.75
N LEU A 202 -13.69 -13.10 -18.34
CA LEU A 202 -14.35 -12.67 -19.58
C LEU A 202 -13.33 -12.68 -20.72
N PHE A 203 -13.82 -12.83 -21.95
CA PHE A 203 -13.03 -12.73 -23.18
C PHE A 203 -13.63 -11.65 -24.07
N ASP A 204 -12.93 -11.27 -25.14
CA ASP A 204 -13.51 -10.38 -26.14
C ASP A 204 -14.79 -11.02 -26.72
N PRO A 205 -15.96 -10.38 -26.62
CA PRO A 205 -17.22 -10.94 -27.15
C PRO A 205 -17.14 -11.28 -28.64
N THR A 206 -16.31 -10.57 -29.41
CA THR A 206 -16.10 -10.83 -30.85
C THR A 206 -15.33 -12.14 -31.11
N SER A 207 -14.67 -12.72 -30.10
CA SER A 207 -13.95 -13.99 -30.22
C SER A 207 -14.86 -15.23 -30.24
N GLY A 208 -16.16 -15.06 -29.96
CA GLY A 208 -17.13 -16.17 -29.86
C GLY A 208 -16.90 -17.13 -28.68
N LYS A 209 -15.93 -16.84 -27.79
CA LYS A 209 -15.66 -17.66 -26.60
C LYS A 209 -16.78 -17.54 -25.58
N LYS A 210 -17.00 -18.60 -24.81
CA LYS A 210 -17.85 -18.56 -23.62
C LYS A 210 -17.10 -17.82 -22.52
N GLY A 211 -17.74 -16.80 -21.95
CA GLY A 211 -17.24 -16.01 -20.82
C GLY A 211 -18.41 -15.52 -19.98
N TYR A 212 -18.13 -14.99 -18.79
CA TYR A 212 -19.16 -14.59 -17.83
C TYR A 212 -19.67 -13.17 -18.09
N TYR A 213 -20.23 -12.95 -19.29
CA TYR A 213 -20.55 -11.63 -19.85
C TYR A 213 -21.50 -10.77 -19.00
N LEU A 214 -22.22 -11.38 -18.04
CA LEU A 214 -22.98 -10.69 -17.00
C LEU A 214 -22.21 -9.53 -16.34
N TYR A 215 -20.94 -9.76 -15.99
CA TYR A 215 -20.19 -8.80 -15.17
C TYR A 215 -19.81 -7.50 -15.90
N ASP A 216 -19.98 -7.47 -17.24
CA ASP A 216 -19.85 -6.31 -18.12
C ASP A 216 -18.74 -5.32 -17.74
N TRP A 217 -17.49 -5.81 -17.79
CA TRP A 217 -16.29 -5.05 -17.47
C TRP A 217 -16.20 -3.70 -18.20
N ALA A 218 -16.75 -3.60 -19.41
CA ALA A 218 -16.74 -2.36 -20.19
C ALA A 218 -17.62 -1.29 -19.53
N SER A 219 -18.87 -1.61 -19.20
CA SER A 219 -19.80 -0.66 -18.58
C SER A 219 -19.37 -0.24 -17.18
N ILE A 220 -18.75 -1.12 -16.39
CA ILE A 220 -18.32 -0.80 -15.00
C ILE A 220 -16.91 -0.18 -14.88
N SER A 221 -16.13 -0.14 -15.97
CA SER A 221 -14.70 0.23 -15.99
C SER A 221 -14.35 1.58 -15.35
N SER A 222 -15.25 2.56 -15.48
CA SER A 222 -15.12 3.91 -14.91
C SER A 222 -15.54 3.97 -13.43
N MET A 223 -16.39 3.04 -12.98
CA MET A 223 -17.02 3.02 -11.66
C MET A 223 -16.16 2.33 -10.59
N ILE A 224 -15.28 1.42 -11.01
CA ILE A 224 -14.45 0.58 -10.11
C ILE A 224 -13.01 1.08 -10.01
N ASP A 225 -12.35 0.81 -8.89
CA ASP A 225 -10.93 1.08 -8.67
C ASP A 225 -10.03 -0.13 -8.96
N ARG A 226 -10.61 -1.33 -8.92
CA ARG A 226 -9.92 -2.61 -9.10
C ARG A 226 -10.82 -3.62 -9.80
N LEU A 227 -10.25 -4.36 -10.75
CA LEU A 227 -10.79 -5.60 -11.33
C LEU A 227 -9.83 -6.75 -10.99
N ARG A 228 -10.30 -7.70 -10.19
CA ARG A 228 -9.58 -8.93 -9.83
C ARG A 228 -10.15 -10.08 -10.65
N ILE A 229 -9.33 -10.69 -11.51
CA ILE A 229 -9.78 -11.75 -12.41
C ILE A 229 -9.40 -13.11 -11.83
N MET A 230 -10.39 -13.97 -11.60
CA MET A 230 -10.18 -15.34 -11.13
C MET A 230 -9.65 -16.24 -12.27
N THR A 231 -8.38 -16.07 -12.61
CA THR A 231 -7.66 -16.92 -13.57
C THR A 231 -7.15 -18.22 -12.95
N TYR A 232 -8.07 -18.93 -12.28
CA TYR A 232 -7.90 -20.25 -11.69
C TYR A 232 -9.23 -21.03 -11.78
N ASP A 233 -9.24 -22.29 -11.31
CA ASP A 233 -10.35 -23.24 -11.46
C ASP A 233 -10.84 -23.47 -12.91
N PHE A 234 -9.91 -23.42 -13.87
CA PHE A 234 -10.12 -23.86 -15.25
C PHE A 234 -10.48 -25.36 -15.33
N SER A 235 -9.77 -26.20 -14.57
CA SER A 235 -10.04 -27.63 -14.44
C SER A 235 -10.62 -27.92 -13.05
N THR A 236 -11.85 -28.45 -13.01
CA THR A 236 -12.57 -28.75 -11.76
C THR A 236 -12.95 -30.23 -11.67
N THR A 237 -13.83 -30.71 -12.55
CA THR A 237 -14.27 -32.12 -12.57
C THR A 237 -13.28 -33.03 -13.29
N THR A 238 -12.71 -32.56 -14.40
CA THR A 238 -11.76 -33.32 -15.22
C THR A 238 -10.31 -32.95 -14.83
N PRO A 239 -9.37 -33.90 -14.79
CA PRO A 239 -7.97 -33.61 -14.51
C PRO A 239 -7.36 -32.64 -15.54
N GLY A 240 -6.66 -31.62 -15.06
CA GLY A 240 -6.01 -30.64 -15.93
C GLY A 240 -5.45 -29.43 -15.16
N PRO A 241 -4.82 -28.50 -15.89
CA PRO A 241 -4.24 -27.27 -15.32
C PRO A 241 -5.28 -26.42 -14.58
N ILE A 242 -4.83 -25.75 -13.52
CA ILE A 242 -5.61 -24.90 -12.62
C ILE A 242 -6.04 -23.60 -13.31
N GLY A 243 -5.16 -22.98 -14.09
CA GLY A 243 -5.49 -21.79 -14.87
C GLY A 243 -4.44 -21.49 -15.94
N PRO A 244 -4.47 -22.19 -17.10
CA PRO A 244 -3.44 -22.11 -18.13
C PRO A 244 -3.05 -20.67 -18.49
N ILE A 245 -1.75 -20.39 -18.60
CA ILE A 245 -1.25 -19.04 -18.86
C ILE A 245 -1.83 -18.44 -20.15
N THR A 246 -2.04 -19.24 -21.19
CA THR A 246 -2.63 -18.80 -22.47
C THR A 246 -4.11 -18.44 -22.35
N TRP A 247 -4.86 -19.12 -21.49
CA TRP A 247 -6.27 -18.81 -21.17
C TRP A 247 -6.38 -17.58 -20.27
N ALA A 248 -5.52 -17.49 -19.25
CA ALA A 248 -5.41 -16.33 -18.36
C ALA A 248 -5.03 -15.05 -19.13
N GLU A 249 -4.02 -15.13 -20.02
CA GLU A 249 -3.57 -14.01 -20.84
C GLU A 249 -4.62 -13.56 -21.87
N GLN A 250 -5.43 -14.47 -22.43
CA GLN A 250 -6.54 -14.11 -23.31
C GLN A 250 -7.65 -13.35 -22.57
N SER A 251 -7.91 -13.67 -21.31
CA SER A 251 -8.85 -12.91 -20.49
C SER A 251 -8.28 -11.54 -20.11
N LEU A 252 -7.00 -11.50 -19.73
CA LEU A 252 -6.24 -10.29 -19.46
C LEU A 252 -6.23 -9.31 -20.65
N GLN A 253 -6.00 -9.81 -21.87
CA GLN A 253 -6.01 -9.01 -23.10
C GLN A 253 -7.35 -8.30 -23.34
N TYR A 254 -8.47 -8.95 -22.99
CA TYR A 254 -9.78 -8.30 -23.02
C TYR A 254 -9.94 -7.30 -21.86
N ALA A 255 -9.52 -7.67 -20.65
CA ALA A 255 -9.59 -6.78 -19.49
C ALA A 255 -8.89 -5.44 -19.75
N VAL A 256 -7.64 -5.44 -20.23
CA VAL A 256 -6.89 -4.20 -20.49
C VAL A 256 -7.37 -3.41 -21.72
N LYS A 257 -8.23 -4.01 -22.56
CA LYS A 257 -8.90 -3.32 -23.69
C LYS A 257 -10.10 -2.49 -23.20
N VAL A 258 -10.74 -2.87 -22.10
CA VAL A 258 -11.99 -2.23 -21.61
C VAL A 258 -11.88 -1.62 -20.22
N VAL A 259 -10.88 -1.99 -19.43
CA VAL A 259 -10.53 -1.41 -18.12
C VAL A 259 -9.10 -0.88 -18.18
N ALA A 260 -8.86 0.29 -17.57
CA ALA A 260 -7.51 0.85 -17.46
C ALA A 260 -6.56 -0.17 -16.78
N ALA A 261 -5.46 -0.52 -17.45
CA ALA A 261 -4.58 -1.62 -17.04
C ALA A 261 -4.16 -1.58 -15.56
N SER A 262 -3.82 -0.40 -15.04
CA SER A 262 -3.43 -0.18 -13.64
C SER A 262 -4.49 -0.59 -12.59
N LYS A 263 -5.76 -0.79 -12.99
CA LYS A 263 -6.83 -1.33 -12.15
C LYS A 263 -6.95 -2.85 -12.19
N VAL A 264 -6.31 -3.53 -13.15
CA VAL A 264 -6.48 -4.98 -13.41
C VAL A 264 -5.49 -5.80 -12.59
N TYR A 265 -5.96 -6.91 -12.00
CA TYR A 265 -5.16 -7.83 -11.20
C TYR A 265 -5.43 -9.28 -11.63
N LEU A 266 -4.35 -10.01 -11.94
CA LEU A 266 -4.43 -11.38 -12.48
C LEU A 266 -4.37 -12.43 -11.35
N GLY A 267 -5.34 -13.35 -11.30
CA GLY A 267 -5.41 -14.40 -10.27
C GLY A 267 -4.29 -15.43 -10.34
N VAL A 268 -3.71 -15.76 -9.19
CA VAL A 268 -2.79 -16.89 -8.98
C VAL A 268 -3.32 -17.82 -7.89
N ALA A 269 -3.14 -19.13 -8.05
CA ALA A 269 -3.65 -20.15 -7.15
C ALA A 269 -2.56 -20.63 -6.19
N GLY A 270 -2.74 -20.37 -4.90
CA GLY A 270 -1.93 -20.93 -3.81
C GLY A 270 -2.27 -22.39 -3.50
N TYR A 271 -2.95 -23.10 -4.39
CA TYR A 271 -3.39 -24.47 -4.19
C TYR A 271 -3.21 -25.31 -5.45
N GLY A 272 -3.22 -26.62 -5.28
CA GLY A 272 -3.34 -27.59 -6.36
C GLY A 272 -4.62 -28.42 -6.24
N ARG A 273 -4.96 -29.09 -7.34
CA ARG A 273 -6.09 -30.02 -7.44
C ARG A 273 -5.55 -31.42 -7.76
N ASP A 274 -6.16 -32.44 -7.17
CA ASP A 274 -5.70 -33.83 -7.21
C ASP A 274 -6.88 -34.79 -7.43
N TRP A 275 -6.93 -35.41 -8.61
CA TRP A 275 -8.03 -36.23 -9.10
C TRP A 275 -7.68 -37.72 -9.03
N VAL A 276 -8.65 -38.55 -8.64
CA VAL A 276 -8.62 -39.99 -8.93
C VAL A 276 -8.89 -40.18 -10.41
N THR A 277 -8.05 -40.93 -11.12
CA THR A 277 -8.25 -41.26 -12.54
C THR A 277 -8.56 -42.75 -12.75
N LYS A 278 -8.12 -43.61 -11.84
CA LYS A 278 -8.36 -45.06 -11.87
C LYS A 278 -8.40 -45.62 -10.45
N VAL A 279 -9.19 -46.67 -10.24
CA VAL A 279 -9.18 -47.46 -9.00
C VAL A 279 -9.05 -48.94 -9.37
N ILE A 280 -8.18 -49.67 -8.67
CA ILE A 280 -7.96 -51.11 -8.82
C ILE A 280 -8.14 -51.76 -7.44
N GLY A 281 -8.91 -52.86 -7.36
CA GLY A 281 -9.25 -53.52 -6.11
C GLY A 281 -10.54 -53.00 -5.47
N ILE A 282 -10.80 -53.38 -4.22
CA ILE A 282 -12.01 -53.01 -3.48
C ILE A 282 -11.60 -52.05 -2.37
N CYS A 283 -12.06 -50.80 -2.44
CA CYS A 283 -11.73 -49.82 -1.41
C CYS A 283 -12.43 -50.18 -0.08
N PRO A 284 -11.79 -49.92 1.08
CA PRO A 284 -12.44 -49.97 2.38
C PRO A 284 -13.68 -49.08 2.44
N GLU A 285 -14.64 -49.45 3.30
CA GLU A 285 -15.97 -48.82 3.38
C GLU A 285 -15.89 -47.30 3.55
N GLN A 286 -14.99 -46.83 4.42
CA GLN A 286 -14.74 -45.42 4.70
C GLN A 286 -14.19 -44.60 3.50
N TYR A 287 -13.73 -45.27 2.45
CA TYR A 287 -13.14 -44.62 1.26
C TYR A 287 -13.98 -44.78 0.00
N ILE A 288 -14.94 -45.71 -0.05
CA ILE A 288 -15.63 -46.12 -1.28
C ILE A 288 -16.38 -44.97 -2.01
N LYS A 289 -16.81 -43.94 -1.28
CA LYS A 289 -17.45 -42.73 -1.84
C LYS A 289 -16.47 -41.64 -2.28
N ALA A 290 -15.32 -41.54 -1.60
CA ALA A 290 -14.33 -40.48 -1.84
C ALA A 290 -13.29 -40.86 -2.89
N ILE A 291 -13.02 -42.16 -3.06
CA ILE A 291 -11.99 -42.69 -3.93
C ILE A 291 -12.65 -43.36 -5.14
N SER A 292 -13.04 -42.53 -6.11
CA SER A 292 -13.68 -42.92 -7.38
C SER A 292 -13.22 -41.99 -8.50
N PRO A 293 -13.07 -42.44 -9.76
CA PRO A 293 -12.82 -41.57 -10.91
C PRO A 293 -13.92 -40.53 -11.18
N THR A 294 -15.08 -40.66 -10.56
CA THR A 294 -16.19 -39.69 -10.59
C THR A 294 -16.24 -38.75 -9.39
N ALA A 295 -15.32 -38.90 -8.42
CA ALA A 295 -15.24 -38.00 -7.28
C ALA A 295 -14.71 -36.61 -7.70
N LYS A 296 -15.10 -35.57 -6.95
CA LYS A 296 -14.52 -34.24 -7.12
C LYS A 296 -13.02 -34.27 -6.79
N ALA A 297 -12.24 -33.41 -7.43
CA ALA A 297 -10.84 -33.20 -7.10
C ALA A 297 -10.65 -32.93 -5.60
N ALA A 298 -9.66 -33.58 -4.99
CA ALA A 298 -9.12 -33.12 -3.72
C ALA A 298 -8.35 -31.79 -3.94
N THR A 299 -8.24 -30.98 -2.90
CA THR A 299 -7.42 -29.77 -2.91
C THR A 299 -6.23 -29.97 -1.99
N PHE A 300 -5.04 -29.53 -2.40
CA PHE A 300 -3.87 -29.48 -1.55
C PHE A 300 -3.27 -28.06 -1.57
N VAL A 301 -2.61 -27.68 -0.47
CA VAL A 301 -1.95 -26.37 -0.34
C VAL A 301 -0.68 -26.38 -1.21
N MET A 302 -0.39 -25.32 -1.96
CA MET A 302 0.73 -25.28 -2.92
C MET A 302 2.08 -25.60 -2.28
N ARG A 303 2.39 -25.04 -1.10
CA ARG A 303 3.64 -25.35 -0.38
C ARG A 303 3.80 -26.82 0.04
N ASP A 304 2.70 -27.57 0.13
CA ASP A 304 2.73 -28.99 0.50
C ASP A 304 3.02 -29.89 -0.72
N ALA A 305 3.02 -29.34 -1.95
CA ALA A 305 3.21 -30.08 -3.19
C ALA A 305 4.51 -30.90 -3.21
N THR A 306 5.62 -30.32 -2.76
CA THR A 306 6.93 -31.01 -2.70
C THR A 306 6.88 -32.22 -1.76
N SER A 307 6.23 -32.07 -0.60
CA SER A 307 6.02 -33.18 0.35
C SER A 307 5.16 -34.28 -0.25
N LEU A 308 4.08 -33.92 -0.97
CA LEU A 308 3.21 -34.84 -1.69
C LEU A 308 3.97 -35.61 -2.78
N ILE A 309 4.76 -34.91 -3.61
CA ILE A 309 5.61 -35.51 -4.65
C ILE A 309 6.59 -36.51 -4.04
N THR A 310 7.35 -36.10 -3.01
CA THR A 310 8.36 -36.96 -2.36
C THR A 310 7.74 -38.18 -1.68
N SER A 311 6.58 -38.02 -1.02
CA SER A 311 5.91 -39.10 -0.29
C SER A 311 5.48 -40.30 -1.15
N TYR A 312 5.26 -40.09 -2.45
CA TYR A 312 4.88 -41.14 -3.40
C TYR A 312 5.93 -41.39 -4.51
N GLY A 313 7.12 -40.79 -4.40
CA GLY A 313 8.19 -40.92 -5.40
C GLY A 313 7.82 -40.39 -6.80
N ALA A 314 6.85 -39.47 -6.86
CA ALA A 314 6.31 -38.96 -8.12
C ALA A 314 7.34 -38.11 -8.88
N GLN A 315 7.18 -38.01 -10.20
CA GLN A 315 8.02 -37.18 -11.06
C GLN A 315 7.22 -35.95 -11.53
N PRO A 316 7.56 -34.73 -11.08
CA PRO A 316 6.88 -33.51 -11.50
C PRO A 316 7.34 -33.05 -12.88
N LEU A 317 6.38 -32.79 -13.76
CA LEU A 317 6.57 -32.22 -15.08
C LEU A 317 6.02 -30.79 -15.10
N TYR A 318 6.87 -29.81 -15.41
CA TYR A 318 6.43 -28.46 -15.76
C TYR A 318 6.01 -28.43 -17.23
N VAL A 319 4.82 -27.91 -17.51
CA VAL A 319 4.24 -27.86 -18.86
C VAL A 319 4.22 -26.41 -19.33
N ASP A 320 5.22 -26.03 -20.13
CA ASP A 320 5.44 -24.63 -20.56
C ASP A 320 4.20 -23.99 -21.19
N ALA A 321 3.46 -24.73 -22.01
CA ALA A 321 2.22 -24.25 -22.66
C ALA A 321 1.11 -23.83 -21.68
N ASN A 322 1.13 -24.37 -20.46
CA ASN A 322 0.22 -24.01 -19.37
C ASN A 322 0.88 -23.08 -18.34
N ALA A 323 2.22 -23.06 -18.27
CA ALA A 323 3.04 -22.53 -17.18
C ALA A 323 2.57 -23.04 -15.80
N GLU A 324 2.48 -24.37 -15.66
CA GLU A 324 2.03 -25.10 -14.47
C GLU A 324 2.69 -26.48 -14.35
N VAL A 325 2.68 -27.08 -13.16
CA VAL A 325 3.25 -28.39 -12.88
C VAL A 325 2.15 -29.45 -12.78
N THR A 326 2.42 -30.64 -13.34
CA THR A 326 1.64 -31.86 -13.12
C THR A 326 2.50 -33.00 -12.63
N PHE A 327 1.92 -33.92 -11.86
CA PHE A 327 2.52 -35.21 -11.54
C PHE A 327 1.44 -36.29 -11.39
N SER A 328 1.83 -37.55 -11.56
CA SER A 328 0.96 -38.70 -11.35
C SER A 328 1.55 -39.62 -10.29
N TYR A 329 0.70 -40.27 -9.49
CA TYR A 329 1.12 -41.21 -8.47
C TYR A 329 0.01 -42.22 -8.14
N ASP A 330 0.38 -43.36 -7.58
CA ASP A 330 -0.56 -44.35 -7.04
C ASP A 330 -0.62 -44.23 -5.52
N LYS A 331 -1.83 -44.36 -4.96
CA LYS A 331 -2.07 -44.39 -3.52
C LYS A 331 -2.88 -45.60 -3.11
N VAL A 332 -2.32 -46.39 -2.18
CA VAL A 332 -2.98 -47.56 -1.61
C VAL A 332 -3.85 -47.15 -0.42
N TYR A 333 -5.07 -47.68 -0.36
CA TYR A 333 -6.03 -47.52 0.74
C TYR A 333 -6.42 -48.91 1.24
N SER A 334 -6.06 -49.22 2.48
CA SER A 334 -6.33 -50.52 3.11
C SER A 334 -7.17 -50.34 4.38
N GLY A 335 -7.99 -51.33 4.74
CA GLY A 335 -8.95 -51.25 5.83
C GLY A 335 -9.99 -52.37 5.74
N LEU A 336 -11.18 -52.15 6.33
CA LEU A 336 -12.28 -53.12 6.29
C LEU A 336 -13.41 -52.65 5.35
N ASN A 337 -14.12 -53.60 4.73
CA ASN A 337 -15.41 -53.35 4.09
C ASN A 337 -16.58 -53.41 5.08
N SER A 338 -17.80 -53.11 4.63
CA SER A 338 -19.05 -53.19 5.42
C SER A 338 -19.35 -54.58 6.02
N SER A 339 -18.73 -55.65 5.51
CA SER A 339 -18.84 -57.01 6.08
C SER A 339 -17.73 -57.35 7.10
N GLY A 340 -16.85 -56.39 7.42
CA GLY A 340 -15.71 -56.59 8.32
C GLY A 340 -14.52 -57.33 7.70
N LEU A 341 -14.53 -57.59 6.39
CA LEU A 341 -13.41 -58.23 5.69
C LEU A 341 -12.34 -57.21 5.32
N ALA A 342 -11.07 -57.60 5.45
CA ALA A 342 -9.95 -56.78 5.03
C ALA A 342 -9.95 -56.59 3.50
N THR A 343 -9.97 -55.34 3.05
CA THR A 343 -9.91 -54.97 1.64
C THR A 343 -8.84 -53.90 1.40
N SER A 344 -8.40 -53.81 0.14
CA SER A 344 -7.46 -52.79 -0.28
C SER A 344 -7.74 -52.39 -1.73
N CYS A 345 -7.58 -51.10 -2.02
CA CYS A 345 -7.56 -50.58 -3.39
C CYS A 345 -6.36 -49.69 -3.64
N THR A 346 -5.92 -49.62 -4.89
CA THR A 346 -4.95 -48.64 -5.36
C THR A 346 -5.69 -47.64 -6.24
N ALA A 347 -5.59 -46.36 -5.89
CA ALA A 347 -6.09 -45.27 -6.71
C ALA A 347 -4.92 -44.62 -7.46
N SER A 348 -4.97 -44.62 -8.79
CA SER A 348 -4.09 -43.78 -9.59
C SER A 348 -4.63 -42.37 -9.59
N ARG A 349 -3.72 -41.41 -9.40
CA ARG A 349 -4.03 -40.00 -9.17
C ARG A 349 -3.20 -39.11 -10.08
N VAL A 350 -3.80 -37.99 -10.49
CA VAL A 350 -3.14 -36.93 -11.26
C VAL A 350 -3.34 -35.62 -10.49
N ALA A 351 -2.26 -34.91 -10.24
CA ALA A 351 -2.26 -33.61 -9.59
C ALA A 351 -1.79 -32.51 -10.55
N TRP A 352 -2.34 -31.31 -10.36
CA TRP A 352 -1.90 -30.07 -11.02
C TRP A 352 -1.80 -28.94 -10.00
N TYR A 353 -0.78 -28.09 -10.13
CA TYR A 353 -0.59 -26.90 -9.30
C TYR A 353 0.30 -25.85 -9.97
N GLN A 354 0.28 -24.63 -9.42
CA GLN A 354 1.19 -23.55 -9.80
C GLN A 354 2.42 -23.56 -8.88
N ASP A 355 3.62 -23.46 -9.44
CA ASP A 355 4.89 -23.35 -8.72
C ASP A 355 5.51 -21.94 -8.84
N SER A 356 6.76 -21.76 -8.39
CA SER A 356 7.48 -20.49 -8.50
C SER A 356 7.69 -20.01 -9.93
N ARG A 357 7.88 -20.92 -10.90
CA ARG A 357 7.94 -20.59 -12.35
C ARG A 357 6.59 -20.14 -12.87
N SER A 358 5.52 -20.79 -12.42
CA SER A 358 4.13 -20.46 -12.74
C SER A 358 3.76 -19.06 -12.24
N TYR A 359 4.23 -18.69 -11.04
CA TYR A 359 4.06 -17.36 -10.46
C TYR A 359 4.90 -16.31 -11.21
N ALA A 360 6.17 -16.60 -11.52
CA ALA A 360 7.03 -15.71 -12.31
C ALA A 360 6.45 -15.41 -13.71
N ALA A 361 5.92 -16.43 -14.39
CA ALA A 361 5.29 -16.27 -15.70
C ALA A 361 4.07 -15.34 -15.65
N ARG A 362 3.27 -15.39 -14.58
CA ARG A 362 2.11 -14.50 -14.36
C ARG A 362 2.54 -13.10 -13.93
N ALA A 363 3.60 -12.97 -13.13
CA ALA A 363 4.21 -11.68 -12.81
C ALA A 363 4.82 -10.98 -14.04
N ALA A 364 5.37 -11.73 -15.00
CA ALA A 364 5.86 -11.16 -16.26
C ALA A 364 4.74 -10.51 -17.10
N LEU A 365 3.48 -10.94 -16.93
CA LEU A 365 2.32 -10.28 -17.54
C LEU A 365 2.04 -8.89 -16.92
N VAL A 366 2.44 -8.67 -15.67
CA VAL A 366 2.41 -7.34 -15.03
C VAL A 366 3.28 -6.37 -15.81
N ALA A 367 4.52 -6.77 -16.10
CA ALA A 367 5.44 -6.02 -16.95
C ALA A 367 4.87 -5.75 -18.34
N LYS A 368 4.39 -6.81 -19.01
CA LYS A 368 3.97 -6.83 -20.41
C LYS A 368 2.72 -5.99 -20.70
N TYR A 369 1.76 -5.97 -19.77
CA TYR A 369 0.47 -5.31 -19.94
C TYR A 369 0.25 -4.08 -19.05
N HIS A 370 1.26 -3.71 -18.26
CA HIS A 370 1.24 -2.56 -17.35
C HIS A 370 0.08 -2.61 -16.33
N ILE A 371 -0.27 -3.81 -15.87
CA ILE A 371 -1.42 -4.03 -14.99
C ILE A 371 -1.15 -3.75 -13.51
N GLY A 372 -2.20 -3.54 -12.71
CA GLY A 372 -2.09 -3.25 -11.28
C GLY A 372 -1.28 -4.29 -10.49
N GLY A 373 -1.37 -5.57 -10.86
CA GLY A 373 -0.54 -6.64 -10.29
C GLY A 373 -1.10 -8.04 -10.50
N ILE A 374 -0.78 -8.94 -9.58
CA ILE A 374 -1.37 -10.27 -9.44
C ILE A 374 -2.07 -10.41 -8.08
N THR A 375 -3.11 -11.25 -7.99
CA THR A 375 -3.92 -11.48 -6.78
C THR A 375 -3.92 -12.95 -6.38
N ALA A 376 -3.43 -13.27 -5.18
CA ALA A 376 -3.23 -14.64 -4.73
C ALA A 376 -4.42 -15.18 -3.92
N TRP A 377 -5.05 -16.25 -4.42
CA TRP A 377 -6.04 -17.06 -3.70
C TRP A 377 -5.38 -18.32 -3.10
N THR A 378 -5.06 -18.39 -1.81
CA THR A 378 -5.05 -17.31 -0.81
C THR A 378 -3.64 -17.11 -0.25
N LEU A 379 -3.37 -15.96 0.36
CA LEU A 379 -2.05 -15.68 0.92
C LEU A 379 -1.68 -16.68 2.03
N GLY A 380 -0.39 -16.99 2.15
CA GLY A 380 0.10 -18.00 3.08
C GLY A 380 -0.30 -19.43 2.72
N MET A 381 -0.58 -19.70 1.44
CA MET A 381 -0.71 -21.06 0.88
C MET A 381 0.41 -21.36 -0.14
N GLU A 382 0.94 -20.31 -0.76
CA GLU A 382 2.10 -20.34 -1.64
C GLU A 382 3.39 -20.85 -0.94
N ASP A 383 4.30 -21.39 -1.75
CA ASP A 383 5.67 -21.69 -1.33
C ASP A 383 6.54 -20.42 -1.33
N THR A 384 7.54 -20.34 -0.44
CA THR A 384 8.40 -19.14 -0.32
C THR A 384 9.19 -18.84 -1.59
N THR A 385 9.58 -19.88 -2.36
CA THR A 385 10.29 -19.67 -3.63
C THR A 385 9.40 -18.99 -4.68
N ALA A 386 8.07 -19.07 -4.54
CA ALA A 386 7.15 -18.34 -5.41
C ALA A 386 7.15 -16.86 -5.09
N THR A 387 7.10 -16.47 -3.80
CA THR A 387 7.26 -15.06 -3.40
C THR A 387 8.63 -14.50 -3.76
N ASP A 388 9.70 -15.30 -3.71
CA ASP A 388 11.03 -14.87 -4.18
C ASP A 388 11.09 -14.67 -5.70
N ALA A 389 10.44 -15.53 -6.47
CA ALA A 389 10.34 -15.37 -7.91
C ALA A 389 9.50 -14.13 -8.30
N LEU A 390 8.42 -13.85 -7.57
CA LEU A 390 7.68 -12.59 -7.69
C LEU A 390 8.56 -11.38 -7.37
N ARG A 391 9.40 -11.48 -6.33
CA ARG A 391 10.33 -10.41 -5.92
C ARG A 391 11.36 -10.08 -6.99
N GLN A 392 11.93 -11.10 -7.64
CA GLN A 392 12.87 -10.90 -8.75
C GLN A 392 12.21 -10.18 -9.93
N VAL A 393 10.98 -10.56 -10.30
CA VAL A 393 10.22 -9.85 -11.35
C VAL A 393 9.86 -8.43 -10.89
N ALA A 394 9.42 -8.24 -9.65
CA ALA A 394 9.08 -6.95 -9.07
C ALA A 394 10.27 -5.99 -8.99
N GLN A 395 11.50 -6.50 -8.83
CA GLN A 395 12.74 -5.73 -8.88
C GLN A 395 13.13 -5.38 -10.32
N SER A 396 12.96 -6.29 -11.29
CA SER A 396 13.26 -6.01 -12.70
C SER A 396 12.28 -5.01 -13.35
N ILE A 397 11.09 -4.83 -12.75
CA ILE A 397 10.11 -3.79 -13.12
C ILE A 397 9.89 -2.75 -12.02
N ALA A 398 10.87 -2.60 -11.12
CA ALA A 398 10.84 -1.54 -10.12
C ALA A 398 10.73 -0.19 -10.83
N PRO A 399 9.72 0.63 -10.51
CA PRO A 399 9.53 1.92 -11.17
C PRO A 399 10.69 2.86 -10.82
N ASP A 400 11.05 3.75 -11.74
CA ASP A 400 12.16 4.68 -11.55
C ASP A 400 11.97 5.48 -10.26
N GLN A 401 12.98 5.46 -9.39
CA GLN A 401 12.88 6.09 -8.09
C GLN A 401 12.81 7.62 -8.25
N VAL A 402 11.67 8.20 -7.88
CA VAL A 402 11.52 9.66 -7.80
C VAL A 402 12.08 10.13 -6.45
N VAL A 403 13.08 10.99 -6.53
CA VAL A 403 13.65 11.73 -5.41
C VAL A 403 13.00 13.12 -5.37
N SER A 404 12.27 13.41 -4.30
CA SER A 404 11.64 14.71 -4.07
C SER A 404 12.43 15.51 -3.05
N THR A 405 12.72 16.77 -3.36
CA THR A 405 13.28 17.75 -2.42
C THR A 405 12.38 18.96 -2.32
N LEU A 406 12.36 19.59 -1.15
CA LEU A 406 11.59 20.80 -0.88
C LEU A 406 12.50 21.86 -0.26
N SER A 407 12.42 23.10 -0.77
CA SER A 407 12.99 24.28 -0.14
C SER A 407 11.94 25.37 0.02
N VAL A 408 12.18 26.27 0.96
CA VAL A 408 11.31 27.41 1.27
C VAL A 408 12.17 28.67 1.32
N GLU A 409 11.75 29.69 0.58
CA GLU A 409 12.39 31.00 0.51
C GLU A 409 11.44 32.12 1.02
N PRO A 410 11.91 33.11 1.80
CA PRO A 410 13.25 33.23 2.34
C PRO A 410 13.60 32.06 3.28
N VAL A 411 14.88 31.68 3.31
CA VAL A 411 15.35 30.55 4.13
C VAL A 411 14.95 30.80 5.58
N VAL A 412 14.26 29.81 6.18
CA VAL A 412 13.93 29.80 7.61
C VAL A 412 15.23 29.62 8.38
N ASP A 413 15.90 30.73 8.71
CA ASP A 413 17.01 30.74 9.65
C ASP A 413 16.47 30.54 11.09
N GLN A 414 17.37 30.60 12.08
CA GLN A 414 16.99 30.47 13.50
C GLN A 414 16.06 31.60 13.99
N ASN A 415 15.84 32.66 13.21
CA ASN A 415 14.98 33.78 13.59
C ASN A 415 13.53 33.60 13.14
N GLY A 416 13.22 32.73 12.17
CA GLY A 416 11.84 32.46 11.72
C GLY A 416 11.22 33.57 10.85
N ILE A 417 10.08 33.26 10.22
CA ILE A 417 9.45 34.12 9.21
C ILE A 417 8.39 35.03 9.86
N ALA A 418 8.44 36.35 9.62
CA ALA A 418 7.44 37.28 10.14
C ALA A 418 6.05 37.07 9.53
N PHE A 419 5.00 37.12 10.35
CA PHE A 419 3.61 37.00 9.93
C PHE A 419 3.27 37.95 8.76
N GLY A 420 2.48 37.43 7.81
CA GLY A 420 2.09 38.14 6.60
C GLY A 420 3.18 38.23 5.52
N THR A 421 4.38 37.69 5.75
CA THR A 421 5.42 37.56 4.71
C THR A 421 5.08 36.36 3.81
N PRO A 422 4.93 36.54 2.48
CA PRO A 422 4.79 35.42 1.56
C PRO A 422 6.06 34.57 1.53
N VAL A 423 5.89 33.25 1.43
CA VAL A 423 6.99 32.30 1.27
C VAL A 423 6.87 31.63 -0.10
N THR A 424 7.98 31.49 -0.81
CA THR A 424 8.07 30.71 -2.04
C THR A 424 8.49 29.30 -1.68
N VAL A 425 7.63 28.33 -1.92
CA VAL A 425 7.92 26.91 -1.78
C VAL A 425 8.36 26.37 -3.13
N LYS A 426 9.58 25.84 -3.22
CA LYS A 426 10.12 25.22 -4.43
C LYS A 426 10.31 23.72 -4.19
N GLY A 427 9.61 22.91 -4.98
CA GLY A 427 9.82 21.46 -5.02
C GLY A 427 10.64 21.09 -6.25
N GLU A 428 11.63 20.21 -6.10
CA GLU A 428 12.29 19.55 -7.24
C GLU A 428 12.09 18.04 -7.18
N LEU A 429 11.72 17.45 -8.31
CA LEU A 429 11.48 16.02 -8.47
C LEU A 429 12.34 15.49 -9.62
N ARG A 430 13.22 14.54 -9.28
CA ARG A 430 14.19 13.96 -10.20
C ARG A 430 14.19 12.44 -10.07
N LEU A 431 14.62 11.73 -11.10
CA LEU A 431 14.98 10.32 -10.98
C LEU A 431 16.32 10.19 -10.24
N ALA A 432 16.68 8.96 -9.82
CA ALA A 432 17.93 8.70 -9.10
C ALA A 432 19.21 9.09 -9.88
N ASP A 433 19.16 9.10 -11.21
CA ASP A 433 20.21 9.58 -12.11
C ASP A 433 20.27 11.12 -12.26
N LYS A 434 19.36 11.84 -11.56
CA LYS A 434 19.11 13.29 -11.57
C LYS A 434 18.28 13.82 -12.76
N THR A 435 17.78 12.94 -13.64
CA THR A 435 16.88 13.31 -14.75
C THR A 435 15.61 14.01 -14.22
N PRO A 436 15.23 15.18 -14.75
CA PRO A 436 14.00 15.88 -14.36
C PRO A 436 12.73 15.06 -14.59
N VAL A 437 11.78 15.12 -13.66
CA VAL A 437 10.48 14.45 -13.81
C VAL A 437 9.39 15.48 -14.12
N ALA A 438 9.10 15.67 -15.41
CA ALA A 438 8.09 16.63 -15.88
C ALA A 438 6.65 16.10 -15.82
N GLY A 439 5.68 17.01 -15.61
CA GLY A 439 4.24 16.72 -15.66
C GLY A 439 3.70 15.80 -14.54
N LEU A 440 4.50 15.49 -13.53
CA LEU A 440 4.11 14.60 -12.44
C LEU A 440 3.22 15.35 -11.45
N ALA A 441 2.07 14.76 -11.10
CA ALA A 441 1.16 15.33 -10.11
C ALA A 441 1.77 15.29 -8.69
N VAL A 442 1.76 16.44 -8.03
CA VAL A 442 2.33 16.64 -6.70
C VAL A 442 1.31 17.29 -5.78
N ARG A 443 1.26 16.82 -4.54
CA ARG A 443 0.54 17.45 -3.43
C ARG A 443 1.53 18.16 -2.52
N LEU A 444 1.26 19.42 -2.23
CA LEU A 444 1.94 20.20 -1.20
C LEU A 444 1.07 20.15 0.06
N GLU A 445 1.64 19.67 1.15
CA GLU A 445 0.92 19.35 2.39
C GLU A 445 1.50 20.12 3.58
N SER A 446 0.68 20.35 4.60
CA SER A 446 1.10 20.91 5.89
C SER A 446 0.52 20.17 7.09
N LYS A 447 1.18 20.29 8.24
CA LYS A 447 0.67 19.87 9.56
C LYS A 447 1.07 20.89 10.64
N ALA A 448 0.29 21.01 11.71
CA ALA A 448 0.68 21.82 12.86
C ALA A 448 1.68 21.07 13.77
N PRO A 449 2.44 21.78 14.64
CA PRO A 449 3.35 21.14 15.59
C PRO A 449 2.62 20.12 16.48
N GLY A 450 3.10 18.88 16.48
CA GLY A 450 2.51 17.78 17.25
C GLY A 450 1.34 17.05 16.57
N GLU A 451 0.85 17.51 15.41
CA GLU A 451 -0.09 16.75 14.60
C GLU A 451 0.62 15.62 13.82
N THR A 452 -0.08 14.50 13.60
CA THR A 452 0.35 13.43 12.68
C THR A 452 -0.36 13.50 11.33
N THR A 453 -1.56 14.08 11.30
CA THR A 453 -2.40 14.21 10.10
C THR A 453 -1.93 15.37 9.21
N TRP A 454 -1.66 15.07 7.95
CA TRP A 454 -1.31 16.06 6.93
C TRP A 454 -2.55 16.61 6.24
N ARG A 455 -2.48 17.89 5.86
CA ARG A 455 -3.55 18.67 5.22
C ARG A 455 -3.05 19.17 3.87
N GLU A 456 -3.75 18.85 2.78
CA GLU A 456 -3.39 19.33 1.44
C GLU A 456 -3.58 20.87 1.37
N LEU A 457 -2.54 21.57 0.93
CA LEU A 457 -2.56 23.02 0.66
C LEU A 457 -2.77 23.32 -0.83
N LEU A 458 -2.15 22.52 -1.69
CA LEU A 458 -2.17 22.67 -3.14
C LEU A 458 -1.92 21.32 -3.81
N LYS A 459 -2.63 21.08 -4.91
CA LYS A 459 -2.33 20.01 -5.88
C LYS A 459 -1.95 20.65 -7.21
N THR A 460 -0.79 20.29 -7.74
CA THR A 460 -0.24 20.85 -8.99
C THR A 460 0.54 19.77 -9.74
N ALA A 461 1.21 20.13 -10.84
CA ALA A 461 2.15 19.26 -11.54
C ALA A 461 3.52 19.94 -11.69
N THR A 462 4.58 19.15 -11.89
CA THR A 462 5.91 19.66 -12.20
C THR A 462 6.01 20.22 -13.63
N ASP A 463 6.82 21.24 -13.81
CA ASP A 463 7.19 21.78 -15.12
C ASP A 463 8.18 20.89 -15.89
N ALA A 464 8.58 21.31 -17.09
CA ALA A 464 9.54 20.59 -17.93
C ALA A 464 10.93 20.39 -17.29
N SER A 465 11.27 21.16 -16.24
CA SER A 465 12.52 21.04 -15.48
C SER A 465 12.39 20.19 -14.22
N GLY A 466 11.23 19.54 -14.01
CA GLY A 466 10.93 18.73 -12.82
C GLY A 466 10.68 19.57 -11.58
N VAL A 467 10.38 20.85 -11.73
CA VAL A 467 10.22 21.82 -10.64
C VAL A 467 8.74 22.17 -10.47
N LEU A 468 8.33 22.42 -9.24
CA LEU A 468 7.13 23.18 -8.93
C LEU A 468 7.52 24.38 -8.07
N SER A 469 6.80 25.50 -8.24
CA SER A 469 6.95 26.69 -7.40
C SER A 469 5.57 27.20 -7.01
N ALA A 470 5.37 27.47 -5.73
CA ALA A 470 4.12 27.99 -5.18
C ALA A 470 4.40 29.07 -4.14
N GLN A 471 3.73 30.21 -4.25
CA GLN A 471 3.77 31.24 -3.21
C GLN A 471 2.65 31.00 -2.19
N LEU A 472 2.99 30.96 -0.90
CA LEU A 472 2.06 30.72 0.20
C LEU A 472 2.10 31.86 1.22
N LEU A 473 0.98 32.06 1.92
CA LEU A 473 0.94 32.80 3.19
C LEU A 473 0.71 31.79 4.32
N VAL A 474 1.71 31.61 5.17
CA VAL A 474 1.65 30.65 6.29
C VAL A 474 1.01 31.32 7.50
N GLY A 475 -0.08 30.74 8.03
CA GLY A 475 -0.88 31.34 9.10
C GLY A 475 -0.42 31.04 10.53
N SER A 476 0.40 30.00 10.72
CA SER A 476 1.00 29.59 12.01
C SER A 476 2.32 28.85 11.76
N THR A 477 3.10 28.61 12.81
CA THR A 477 4.19 27.62 12.76
C THR A 477 3.64 26.27 12.25
N SER A 478 4.35 25.61 11.34
CA SER A 478 3.90 24.38 10.65
C SER A 478 5.07 23.64 10.00
N SER A 479 4.91 22.33 9.76
CA SER A 479 5.80 21.57 8.87
C SER A 479 5.18 21.46 7.48
N LEU A 480 5.98 21.61 6.43
CA LEU A 480 5.59 21.39 5.02
C LEU A 480 6.28 20.14 4.45
N ARG A 481 5.63 19.47 3.50
CA ARG A 481 6.25 18.49 2.60
C ARG A 481 5.59 18.52 1.23
N ILE A 482 6.24 17.93 0.23
CA ILE A 482 5.59 17.51 -1.01
C ILE A 482 5.49 15.99 -1.09
N SER A 483 4.44 15.49 -1.72
CA SER A 483 4.25 14.05 -1.99
C SER A 483 3.69 13.79 -3.40
N THR A 484 4.03 12.64 -3.95
CA THR A 484 3.51 12.14 -5.23
C THR A 484 2.87 10.77 -5.07
N GLU A 485 1.91 10.47 -5.92
CA GLU A 485 1.48 9.09 -6.13
C GLU A 485 2.44 8.38 -7.09
N GLY A 486 2.67 7.08 -6.87
CA GLY A 486 3.44 6.27 -7.80
C GLY A 486 2.64 6.00 -9.06
N THR A 487 3.25 6.22 -10.22
CA THR A 487 2.70 5.85 -11.52
C THR A 487 3.08 4.42 -11.88
N TRP A 488 2.77 3.99 -13.11
CA TRP A 488 3.28 2.70 -13.60
C TRP A 488 4.81 2.68 -13.70
N ASP A 489 5.43 3.79 -14.09
CA ASP A 489 6.85 3.88 -14.42
C ASP A 489 7.69 4.61 -13.36
N LYS A 490 7.07 5.27 -12.37
CA LYS A 490 7.77 6.10 -11.37
C LYS A 490 7.28 5.83 -9.95
N SER A 491 8.20 5.76 -9.00
CA SER A 491 7.86 5.48 -7.60
C SER A 491 7.03 6.62 -6.99
N ALA A 492 6.20 6.31 -6.00
CA ALA A 492 5.71 7.33 -5.08
C ALA A 492 6.92 7.97 -4.37
N SER A 493 6.81 9.24 -4.02
CA SER A 493 7.88 10.00 -3.37
C SER A 493 7.32 10.97 -2.34
N GLN A 494 8.12 11.25 -1.32
CA GLN A 494 7.85 12.29 -0.33
C GLN A 494 9.16 13.05 -0.08
N SER A 495 9.09 14.37 0.03
CA SER A 495 10.25 15.15 0.47
C SER A 495 10.48 14.97 1.97
N PRO A 496 11.71 15.25 2.46
CA PRO A 496 11.91 15.60 3.86
C PRO A 496 10.95 16.71 4.31
N GLU A 497 10.61 16.73 5.60
CA GLU A 497 9.80 17.79 6.19
C GLU A 497 10.61 19.09 6.31
N VAL A 498 10.04 20.21 5.86
CA VAL A 498 10.61 21.55 6.07
C VAL A 498 9.79 22.26 7.14
N ASN A 499 10.41 22.55 8.29
CA ASN A 499 9.76 23.24 9.39
C ASN A 499 9.79 24.76 9.17
N ILE A 500 8.63 25.41 9.25
CA ILE A 500 8.48 26.86 9.20
C ILE A 500 8.11 27.35 10.59
N SER A 501 9.07 27.99 11.27
CA SER A 501 8.82 28.78 12.48
C SER A 501 8.25 30.14 12.07
N LEU A 502 7.07 30.48 12.60
CA LEU A 502 6.41 31.74 12.30
C LEU A 502 6.51 32.71 13.49
N ASN A 503 6.94 33.93 13.19
CA ASN A 503 7.04 35.04 14.13
C ASN A 503 5.82 35.94 14.03
N ARG A 504 5.43 36.56 15.13
CA ARG A 504 4.54 37.73 15.08
C ARG A 504 5.22 38.89 14.35
N ARG A 505 4.45 39.87 13.92
CA ARG A 505 4.96 41.20 13.51
C ARG A 505 4.58 42.20 14.59
N ILE A 506 5.49 43.11 14.96
CA ILE A 506 5.21 44.20 15.90
C ILE A 506 5.57 45.55 15.26
N SER A 507 4.64 46.51 15.34
CA SER A 507 4.90 47.93 15.10
C SER A 507 4.82 48.69 16.42
N ILE A 508 5.59 49.76 16.57
CA ILE A 508 5.66 50.57 17.81
C ILE A 508 5.73 52.05 17.44
N THR A 509 4.97 52.84 18.20
CA THR A 509 5.03 54.30 18.23
C THR A 509 5.36 54.74 19.65
N ALA A 510 6.45 55.50 19.81
CA ALA A 510 6.90 56.04 21.09
C ALA A 510 7.41 57.48 20.90
N PRO A 511 7.29 58.37 21.90
CA PRO A 511 7.82 59.72 21.82
C PRO A 511 9.34 59.72 21.84
N THR A 512 9.96 60.61 21.06
CA THR A 512 11.43 60.76 20.99
C THR A 512 12.02 61.50 22.20
N SER A 513 11.23 62.37 22.85
CA SER A 513 11.63 63.04 24.10
C SER A 513 10.44 63.36 24.99
N VAL A 514 10.66 63.36 26.30
CA VAL A 514 9.66 63.63 27.36
C VAL A 514 10.32 64.45 28.48
N SER A 515 9.54 65.19 29.26
CA SER A 515 10.04 65.86 30.47
C SER A 515 10.13 64.88 31.64
N ALA A 516 11.15 65.03 32.49
CA ALA A 516 11.30 64.21 33.69
C ALA A 516 10.07 64.31 34.60
N GLY A 517 9.54 63.15 35.00
CA GLY A 517 8.33 63.02 35.81
C GLY A 517 7.01 63.10 35.04
N SER A 518 7.01 63.46 33.76
CA SER A 518 5.80 63.42 32.92
C SER A 518 5.44 61.99 32.51
N LYS A 519 4.12 61.74 32.34
CA LYS A 519 3.61 60.53 31.69
C LYS A 519 3.97 60.51 30.21
N PHE A 520 4.23 59.32 29.69
CA PHE A 520 4.33 59.05 28.27
C PHE A 520 3.64 57.73 27.93
N SER A 521 3.28 57.55 26.65
CA SER A 521 2.64 56.34 26.14
C SER A 521 3.54 55.72 25.06
N ILE A 522 3.64 54.39 25.07
CA ILE A 522 4.20 53.58 24.01
C ILE A 522 3.05 52.74 23.47
N THR A 523 2.62 53.01 22.24
CA THR A 523 1.58 52.24 21.56
C THR A 523 2.19 51.32 20.52
N GLY A 524 1.45 50.29 20.12
CA GLY A 524 1.87 49.41 19.04
C GLY A 524 0.78 48.43 18.63
N ILE A 525 1.04 47.70 17.55
CA ILE A 525 0.16 46.66 17.03
C ILE A 525 0.98 45.38 16.88
N VAL A 526 0.42 44.28 17.39
CA VAL A 526 0.93 42.92 17.19
C VAL A 526 0.06 42.22 16.14
N GLN A 527 0.68 41.60 15.14
CA GLN A 527 0.00 40.84 14.10
C GLN A 527 0.39 39.34 14.15
N PRO A 528 -0.56 38.41 13.95
CA PRO A 528 -1.98 38.63 13.62
C PRO A 528 -2.77 39.31 14.75
N HIS A 529 -3.80 40.07 14.38
CA HIS A 529 -4.66 40.77 15.35
C HIS A 529 -5.39 39.74 16.22
N GLN A 530 -5.13 39.79 17.52
CA GLN A 530 -5.65 38.84 18.50
C GLN A 530 -5.61 39.52 19.87
N ALA A 531 -6.71 39.40 20.64
CA ALA A 531 -6.73 39.84 22.03
C ALA A 531 -5.97 38.87 22.95
N GLY A 532 -5.41 39.38 24.04
CA GLY A 532 -4.77 38.54 25.07
C GLY A 532 -3.32 38.13 24.79
N VAL A 533 -2.69 38.63 23.72
CA VAL A 533 -1.27 38.33 23.44
C VAL A 533 -0.40 39.10 24.43
N GLY A 534 0.46 38.40 25.17
CA GLY A 534 1.34 38.99 26.18
C GLY A 534 2.44 39.88 25.59
N VAL A 535 2.51 41.12 26.06
CA VAL A 535 3.46 42.15 25.65
C VAL A 535 4.23 42.66 26.86
N LEU A 536 5.56 42.69 26.77
CA LEU A 536 6.49 43.07 27.83
C LEU A 536 7.30 44.28 27.40
N LEU A 537 7.31 45.36 28.19
CA LEU A 537 8.30 46.41 28.03
C LEU A 537 9.61 45.99 28.72
N GLU A 538 10.74 46.13 28.04
CA GLU A 538 12.07 45.90 28.60
C GLU A 538 12.90 47.18 28.53
N ARG A 539 13.61 47.48 29.62
CA ARG A 539 14.54 48.59 29.75
C ARG A 539 15.98 48.09 29.78
N PHE A 540 16.88 48.78 29.09
CA PHE A 540 18.32 48.53 29.26
C PHE A 540 18.84 49.21 30.53
N SER A 541 19.41 48.43 31.45
CA SER A 541 19.92 48.90 32.74
C SER A 541 21.09 48.02 33.20
N LYS A 542 22.13 48.63 33.78
CA LYS A 542 23.33 47.94 34.32
C LYS A 542 23.95 46.89 33.37
N GLY A 543 23.93 47.14 32.06
CA GLY A 543 24.49 46.25 31.03
C GLY A 543 23.54 45.15 30.53
N GLY A 544 22.36 44.98 31.13
CA GLY A 544 21.36 43.98 30.74
C GLY A 544 20.01 44.57 30.36
N TRP A 545 19.11 43.71 29.87
CA TRP A 545 17.70 44.03 29.65
C TRP A 545 16.87 43.54 30.83
N VAL A 546 15.99 44.40 31.35
CA VAL A 546 15.14 44.12 32.51
C VAL A 546 13.69 44.43 32.15
N THR A 547 12.79 43.47 32.34
CA THR A 547 11.35 43.66 32.16
C THR A 547 10.83 44.71 33.15
N THR A 548 10.06 45.67 32.66
CA THR A 548 9.50 46.76 33.48
C THR A 548 7.99 46.60 33.65
N GLY A 549 7.55 46.39 34.89
CA GLY A 549 6.13 46.26 35.24
C GLY A 549 5.55 44.87 34.97
N GLN A 550 4.22 44.79 34.98
CA GLN A 550 3.47 43.57 34.66
C GLN A 550 3.32 43.41 33.13
N PRO A 551 3.06 42.18 32.64
CA PRO A 551 2.72 41.98 31.25
C PRO A 551 1.45 42.73 30.85
N PHE A 552 1.52 43.43 29.73
CA PHE A 552 0.35 43.97 29.05
C PHE A 552 -0.25 42.90 28.13
N VAL A 553 -1.52 43.05 27.78
CA VAL A 553 -2.17 42.21 26.77
C VAL A 553 -2.74 43.07 25.67
N THR A 554 -2.74 42.53 24.45
CA THR A 554 -3.35 43.18 23.28
C THR A 554 -4.87 43.17 23.33
N ASP A 555 -5.49 44.16 22.67
CA ASP A 555 -6.91 44.19 22.36
C ASP A 555 -7.27 43.35 21.10
N GLN A 556 -8.54 43.36 20.69
CA GLN A 556 -9.03 42.61 19.53
C GLN A 556 -8.36 43.01 18.20
N SER A 557 -7.87 44.24 18.08
CA SER A 557 -7.11 44.73 16.93
C SER A 557 -5.61 44.38 17.00
N GLY A 558 -5.18 43.64 18.02
CA GLY A 558 -3.76 43.42 18.32
C GLY A 558 -3.08 44.66 18.91
N GLY A 559 -3.84 45.72 19.22
CA GLY A 559 -3.33 46.97 19.75
C GLY A 559 -2.90 46.85 21.21
N PHE A 560 -1.85 47.57 21.60
CA PHE A 560 -1.45 47.74 23.00
C PHE A 560 -1.05 49.19 23.29
N ASN A 561 -1.19 49.59 24.55
CA ASN A 561 -0.77 50.89 25.07
C ASN A 561 -0.09 50.69 26.44
N ILE A 562 1.16 51.14 26.55
CA ILE A 562 1.97 51.06 27.76
C ILE A 562 2.23 52.48 28.26
N GLU A 563 1.64 52.85 29.40
CA GLU A 563 1.98 54.10 30.08
C GLU A 563 3.28 53.96 30.89
N GLY A 564 4.15 54.97 30.79
CA GLY A 564 5.39 55.06 31.54
C GLY A 564 5.59 56.45 32.16
N ILE A 565 6.40 56.50 33.22
CA ILE A 565 6.93 57.72 33.82
C ILE A 565 8.41 57.46 34.12
N GLU A 566 9.28 58.39 33.73
CA GLU A 566 10.70 58.37 34.11
C GLU A 566 11.06 59.69 34.79
N LYS A 567 11.63 59.60 35.98
CA LYS A 567 12.05 60.75 36.81
C LYS A 567 13.54 61.09 36.63
N SER A 568 14.33 60.14 36.15
CA SER A 568 15.76 60.30 35.91
C SER A 568 16.00 60.88 34.51
N ARG A 569 16.58 62.08 34.45
CA ARG A 569 17.04 62.69 33.18
C ARG A 569 18.08 61.80 32.50
N GLY A 570 18.08 61.78 31.17
CA GLY A 570 19.02 61.00 30.36
C GLY A 570 18.36 60.23 29.23
N LEU A 571 19.06 59.22 28.69
CA LEU A 571 18.58 58.42 27.57
C LEU A 571 17.97 57.10 28.05
N LEU A 572 16.65 56.98 27.97
CA LEU A 572 15.92 55.77 28.30
C LEU A 572 15.88 54.83 27.08
N ARG A 573 16.70 53.78 27.08
CA ARG A 573 16.72 52.73 26.03
C ARG A 573 15.72 51.62 26.34
N LEU A 574 14.82 51.37 25.40
CA LEU A 574 13.68 50.45 25.53
C LEU A 574 13.60 49.50 24.34
N ARG A 575 12.93 48.37 24.56
CA ARG A 575 12.37 47.51 23.50
C ARG A 575 11.10 46.85 24.04
N VAL A 576 10.25 46.35 23.16
CA VAL A 576 9.09 45.55 23.52
C VAL A 576 9.32 44.10 23.10
N SER A 577 9.09 43.16 24.00
CA SER A 577 9.04 41.72 23.72
C SER A 577 7.58 41.26 23.63
N VAL A 578 7.27 40.38 22.69
CA VAL A 578 5.99 39.67 22.63
C VAL A 578 6.24 38.20 22.97
N VAL A 579 5.42 37.62 23.84
CA VAL A 579 5.59 36.24 24.29
C VAL A 579 5.29 35.22 23.19
N SER A 580 5.96 34.07 23.26
CA SER A 580 5.66 32.90 22.44
C SER A 580 4.36 32.22 22.85
N ASP A 581 3.74 31.50 21.93
CA ASP A 581 2.67 30.54 22.21
C ASP A 581 2.79 29.30 21.31
N SER A 582 1.74 28.48 21.21
CA SER A 582 1.70 27.28 20.37
C SER A 582 1.74 27.54 18.86
N LYS A 583 1.56 28.79 18.41
CA LYS A 583 1.52 29.17 16.99
C LYS A 583 2.70 30.04 16.57
N PHE A 584 3.23 30.85 17.49
CA PHE A 584 4.27 31.84 17.18
C PHE A 584 5.43 31.84 18.19
N SER A 585 6.65 32.03 17.69
CA SER A 585 7.82 32.29 18.52
C SER A 585 7.76 33.66 19.20
N ALA A 586 8.52 33.80 20.29
CA ALA A 586 8.68 35.09 20.97
C ALA A 586 9.50 36.04 20.10
N ILE A 587 9.09 37.31 20.02
CA ILE A 587 9.75 38.33 19.20
C ILE A 587 10.16 39.53 20.04
N LYS A 588 11.13 40.30 19.52
CA LYS A 588 11.58 41.55 20.13
C LYS A 588 11.54 42.66 19.08
N SER A 589 11.08 43.84 19.48
CA SER A 589 11.15 45.02 18.63
C SER A 589 12.59 45.47 18.42
N PRO A 590 12.85 46.30 17.40
CA PRO A 590 14.01 47.17 17.39
C PRO A 590 14.12 47.97 18.69
N ILE A 591 15.36 48.32 19.07
CA ILE A 591 15.63 49.19 20.22
C ILE A 591 15.23 50.60 19.85
N PHE A 592 14.43 51.25 20.71
CA PHE A 592 14.10 52.67 20.61
C PHE A 592 14.57 53.41 21.86
N SER A 593 14.69 54.73 21.77
CA SER A 593 15.16 55.57 22.87
C SER A 593 14.27 56.77 23.07
N ILE A 594 14.03 57.11 24.34
CA ILE A 594 13.30 58.32 24.76
C ILE A 594 14.28 59.21 25.51
N VAL A 595 14.44 60.46 25.08
CA VAL A 595 15.26 61.46 25.78
C VAL A 595 14.44 62.10 26.89
N VAL A 596 14.83 61.88 28.15
CA VAL A 596 14.18 62.43 29.33
C VAL A 596 14.89 63.73 29.75
N ARG A 597 14.19 64.86 29.64
CA ARG A 597 14.73 66.23 29.81
C ARG A 597 14.42 66.85 31.17
#